data_AF-A0A3N5NDG2-F1
#
_entry.id   AF-A0A3N5NDG2-F1
#
_cell.length_a   1.000
_cell.length_b   1.000
_cell.length_c   1.000
_cell.angle_alpha   90.00
_cell.angle_beta   90.00
_cell.angle_gamma   90.00
#
_symmetry.space_group_name_H-M   'P 1'
#
loop_
_entity.id
_entity.type
_entity.pdbx_description
1 polymer ?
#
loop_
_entity_poly.entity_id
_entity_poly.type
_entity_poly.pdbx_seq_one_letter_code
_entity_poly.pdbx_strand_id
1 'polypeptide(L)'
;MCCLVTTLLLLGPRLAILVWWFIDSARFNLAFNAQAWPLHLPLPFWVWPVLGAILVPWTTLAYLAVFPGGVVGLDWLWLGLGLLIDLGSHGGGYRNRDRIRRNRR
;
A
#
# COMPACT_ATOMS: atom_id res chain seq x y z
N MET A 1 -24.69 -3.74 1.30
CA MET A 1 -23.72 -4.79 1.68
C MET A 1 -22.30 -4.53 1.18
N CYS A 2 -22.09 -3.61 0.22
CA CYS A 2 -20.75 -3.28 -0.31
C CYS A 2 -19.87 -2.48 0.67
N CYS A 3 -20.49 -1.76 1.62
CA CYS A 3 -19.78 -0.88 2.55
C CYS A 3 -18.82 -1.63 3.49
N LEU A 4 -19.21 -2.81 3.97
CA LEU A 4 -18.38 -3.58 4.91
C LEU A 4 -17.14 -4.16 4.19
N VAL A 5 -17.35 -4.69 2.98
CA VAL A 5 -16.28 -5.19 2.11
C VAL A 5 -15.35 -4.07 1.67
N THR A 6 -15.88 -2.90 1.29
CA THR A 6 -15.02 -1.75 0.93
C THR A 6 -14.27 -1.21 2.14
N THR A 7 -14.88 -1.11 3.32
CA THR A 7 -14.16 -0.71 4.53
C THR A 7 -13.06 -1.69 4.89
N LEU A 8 -13.30 -3.00 4.74
CA LEU A 8 -12.30 -4.02 5.06
C LEU A 8 -11.14 -4.00 4.04
N LEU A 9 -11.43 -3.81 2.76
CA LEU A 9 -10.40 -3.73 1.71
C LEU A 9 -9.60 -2.42 1.73
N LEU A 10 -10.17 -1.32 2.21
CA LEU A 10 -9.48 -0.03 2.31
C LEU A 10 -8.75 0.15 3.64
N LEU A 11 -9.35 -0.28 4.74
CA LEU A 11 -8.84 -0.04 6.08
C LEU A 11 -8.04 -1.24 6.61
N GLY A 12 -8.43 -2.46 6.24
CA GLY A 12 -7.77 -3.71 6.65
C GLY A 12 -6.29 -3.74 6.30
N PRO A 13 -5.88 -3.46 5.04
CA PRO A 13 -4.46 -3.45 4.66
C PRO A 13 -3.62 -2.45 5.46
N ARG A 14 -4.19 -1.29 5.76
CA ARG A 14 -3.51 -0.23 6.52
C ARG A 14 -3.26 -0.66 7.97
N LEU A 15 -4.28 -1.25 8.59
CA LEU A 15 -4.16 -1.83 9.92
C LEU A 15 -3.21 -3.03 9.94
N ALA A 16 -3.26 -3.88 8.91
CA ALA A 16 -2.39 -5.04 8.79
C ALA A 16 -0.92 -4.62 8.72
N ILE A 17 -0.59 -3.58 7.96
CA ILE A 17 0.78 -3.02 7.91
C ILE A 17 1.21 -2.51 9.27
N LEU A 18 0.36 -1.74 9.96
CA LEU A 18 0.69 -1.22 11.30
C LEU A 18 0.89 -2.34 12.32
N VAL A 19 -0.03 -3.30 12.37
CA VAL A 19 0.05 -4.45 13.30
C VAL A 19 1.27 -5.30 13.00
N TRP A 20 1.54 -5.61 11.73
CA TRP A 20 2.72 -6.39 11.33
C TRP A 20 4.00 -5.63 11.67
N TRP A 21 4.04 -4.31 11.47
CA TRP A 21 5.21 -3.52 11.83
C TRP A 21 5.56 -3.59 13.31
N PHE A 22 4.56 -3.61 14.20
CA PHE A 22 4.79 -3.82 15.63
C PHE A 22 5.20 -5.25 15.99
N ILE A 23 4.70 -6.26 15.25
CA ILE A 23 5.04 -7.67 15.49
C ILE A 23 6.47 -8.00 15.00
N ASP A 24 6.85 -7.51 13.82
CA ASP A 24 8.11 -7.84 13.17
C ASP A 24 8.73 -6.60 12.52
N SER A 25 9.21 -5.69 13.36
CA SER A 25 9.90 -4.47 12.91
C SER A 25 11.23 -4.76 12.18
N ALA A 26 11.84 -5.92 12.46
CA ALA A 26 13.09 -6.35 11.83
C ALA A 26 12.90 -6.61 10.34
N ARG A 27 11.80 -7.27 9.93
CA ARG A 27 11.48 -7.47 8.50
C ARG A 27 11.33 -6.15 7.75
N PHE A 28 10.64 -5.17 8.34
CA PHE A 28 10.51 -3.86 7.72
C PHE A 28 11.86 -3.15 7.59
N ASN A 29 12.73 -3.30 8.59
CA ASN A 29 14.07 -2.73 8.54
C ASN A 29 14.89 -3.35 7.42
N LEU A 30 14.82 -4.66 7.24
CA LEU A 30 15.50 -5.35 6.13
C LEU A 30 14.90 -5.00 4.76
N ALA A 31 13.57 -4.93 4.66
CA ALA A 31 12.84 -4.65 3.43
C ALA A 31 13.04 -3.23 2.92
N PHE A 32 13.11 -2.26 3.83
CA PHE A 32 13.21 -0.83 3.51
C PHE A 32 14.59 -0.23 3.86
N ASN A 33 15.63 -1.05 4.05
CA ASN A 33 16.98 -0.55 4.27
C ASN A 33 17.48 0.19 3.01
N ALA A 34 18.31 1.21 3.21
CA ALA A 34 18.81 2.14 2.19
C ALA A 34 19.48 1.49 0.96
N GLN A 35 19.87 0.22 1.05
CA GLN A 35 20.51 -0.53 -0.03
C GLN A 35 19.52 -1.31 -0.94
N ALA A 36 18.36 -1.70 -0.43
CA ALA A 36 17.40 -2.56 -1.14
C ALA A 36 16.29 -1.74 -1.85
N TRP A 37 16.09 -0.49 -1.44
CA TRP A 37 14.98 0.32 -1.91
C TRP A 37 15.35 1.17 -3.15
N PRO A 38 14.55 1.15 -4.23
CA PRO A 38 14.86 1.83 -5.50
C PRO A 38 14.88 3.36 -5.47
N LEU A 39 14.39 4.00 -4.40
CA LEU A 39 14.39 5.46 -4.20
C LEU A 39 15.26 5.81 -2.98
N HIS A 40 16.56 6.00 -3.18
CA HIS A 40 17.51 6.42 -2.14
C HIS A 40 17.24 7.85 -1.63
N LEU A 41 16.16 8.03 -0.88
CA LEU A 41 15.81 9.27 -0.19
C LEU A 41 16.29 9.19 1.27
N PRO A 42 16.95 10.24 1.82
CA PRO A 42 17.41 10.27 3.21
C PRO A 42 16.22 10.51 4.17
N LEU A 43 15.30 9.55 4.23
CA LEU A 43 14.15 9.56 5.13
C LEU A 43 14.41 8.67 6.35
N PRO A 44 13.86 9.03 7.53
CA PRO A 44 13.86 8.15 8.68
C PRO A 44 13.16 6.82 8.37
N PHE A 45 13.66 5.71 8.94
CA PHE A 45 13.09 4.37 8.77
C PHE A 45 11.57 4.28 8.98
N TRP A 46 11.05 4.99 9.97
CA TRP A 46 9.62 4.98 10.32
C TRP A 46 8.71 5.61 9.25
N VAL A 47 9.27 6.36 8.29
CA VAL A 47 8.49 6.98 7.22
C VAL A 47 8.04 5.94 6.18
N TRP A 48 8.84 4.91 5.92
CA TRP A 48 8.53 3.92 4.88
C TRP A 48 7.27 3.10 5.17
N PRO A 49 7.06 2.53 6.37
CA PRO A 49 5.81 1.84 6.72
C PRO A 49 4.59 2.76 6.61
N VAL A 50 4.72 4.02 7.03
CA VAL A 50 3.64 5.02 7.00
C VAL A 50 3.29 5.40 5.56
N LEU A 51 4.30 5.63 4.73
CA LEU A 51 4.12 5.96 3.31
C LEU A 51 3.46 4.81 2.54
N GLY A 52 3.93 3.59 2.79
CA GLY A 52 3.35 2.36 2.22
C GLY A 52 1.89 2.17 2.63
N ALA A 53 1.56 2.39 3.91
CA ALA A 53 0.19 2.27 4.40
C ALA A 53 -0.78 3.32 3.81
N ILE A 54 -0.30 4.53 3.48
CA ILE A 54 -1.15 5.62 2.98
C ILE A 54 -1.32 5.51 1.46
N LEU A 55 -0.23 5.36 0.71
CA LEU A 55 -0.24 5.45 -0.74
C LEU A 55 -0.54 4.11 -1.42
N VAL A 56 0.16 3.05 -1.00
CA VAL A 56 0.17 1.77 -1.71
C VAL A 56 0.07 0.58 -0.74
N PRO A 57 -1.01 0.47 0.05
CA PRO A 57 -1.09 -0.51 1.11
C PRO A 57 -1.10 -1.95 0.61
N TRP A 58 -1.72 -2.24 -0.54
CA TRP A 58 -1.73 -3.60 -1.08
C TRP A 58 -0.37 -3.99 -1.64
N THR A 59 0.28 -3.08 -2.35
CA THR A 59 1.63 -3.29 -2.89
C THR A 59 2.64 -3.50 -1.76
N THR A 60 2.51 -2.76 -0.66
CA THR A 60 3.38 -2.89 0.52
C THR A 60 3.27 -4.27 1.16
N LEU A 61 2.05 -4.79 1.32
CA LEU A 61 1.84 -6.14 1.85
C LEU A 61 2.37 -7.22 0.92
N ALA A 62 2.12 -7.10 -0.39
CA ALA A 62 2.64 -8.04 -1.38
C ALA A 62 4.18 -8.04 -1.38
N TYR A 63 4.80 -6.87 -1.31
CA TYR A 63 6.24 -6.73 -1.22
C TYR A 63 6.82 -7.38 0.04
N LEU A 64 6.24 -7.12 1.22
CA LEU A 64 6.70 -7.71 2.48
C LEU A 64 6.51 -9.23 2.54
N ALA A 65 5.49 -9.75 1.87
CA ALA A 65 5.26 -11.19 1.79
C ALA A 65 6.32 -11.91 0.93
N VAL A 66 6.74 -11.26 -0.17
CA VAL A 66 7.73 -11.80 -1.11
C VAL A 66 9.18 -11.55 -0.65
N PHE A 67 9.41 -10.44 0.06
CA PHE A 67 10.74 -9.93 0.40
C PHE A 67 11.77 -10.98 0.89
N PRO A 68 11.43 -11.96 1.75
CA PRO A 68 12.40 -12.95 2.23
C PRO A 68 13.11 -13.76 1.13
N GLY A 69 12.46 -13.94 -0.02
CA GLY A 69 13.01 -14.65 -1.19
C GLY A 69 13.60 -13.75 -2.28
N GLY A 70 13.54 -12.42 -2.10
CA GLY A 70 13.74 -11.46 -3.18
C GLY A 70 12.56 -11.42 -4.14
N VAL A 71 12.53 -10.43 -5.04
CA VAL A 71 11.46 -10.30 -6.04
C VAL A 71 11.89 -11.00 -7.33
N VAL A 72 11.38 -12.21 -7.59
CA VAL A 72 11.75 -13.03 -8.75
C VAL A 72 10.54 -13.67 -9.45
N GLY A 73 10.61 -13.81 -10.77
CA GLY A 73 9.60 -14.55 -11.54
C GLY A 73 8.15 -14.05 -11.35
N LEU A 74 7.30 -14.87 -10.72
CA LEU A 74 5.87 -14.60 -10.53
C LEU A 74 5.57 -13.53 -9.46
N ASP A 75 6.55 -13.13 -8.66
CA ASP A 75 6.37 -12.10 -7.65
C ASP A 75 5.97 -10.74 -8.24
N TRP A 76 6.45 -10.46 -9.46
CA TRP A 76 6.06 -9.28 -10.22
C TRP A 76 4.56 -9.22 -10.53
N LEU A 77 3.92 -10.38 -10.68
CA LEU A 77 2.47 -10.45 -10.89
C LEU A 77 1.72 -10.04 -9.62
N TRP A 78 2.18 -10.47 -8.45
CA TRP A 78 1.59 -10.08 -7.16
C TRP A 78 1.80 -8.59 -6.86
N LEU A 79 3.00 -8.06 -7.12
CA LEU A 79 3.29 -6.64 -6.97
C LEU A 79 2.44 -5.79 -7.94
N GLY A 80 2.34 -6.22 -9.20
CA GLY A 80 1.52 -5.54 -10.21
C GLY A 80 0.03 -5.56 -9.85
N LEU A 81 -0.48 -6.68 -9.33
CA LEU A 81 -1.86 -6.78 -8.87
C LEU A 81 -2.12 -5.86 -7.66
N GLY A 82 -1.21 -5.85 -6.69
CA GLY A 82 -1.28 -4.93 -5.55
C GLY A 82 -1.35 -3.47 -5.99
N LEU A 83 -0.51 -3.09 -6.96
CA LEU A 83 -0.47 -1.73 -7.50
C LEU A 83 -1.77 -1.36 -8.23
N LEU A 84 -2.34 -2.29 -9.01
CA LEU A 84 -3.62 -2.08 -9.69
C LEU A 84 -4.76 -1.86 -8.69
N ILE A 85 -4.77 -2.62 -7.59
CA ILE A 85 -5.76 -2.46 -6.52
C ILE A 85 -5.58 -1.09 -5.84
N ASP A 86 -4.34 -0.69 -5.55
CA ASP A 86 -4.03 0.61 -4.94
C ASP A 86 -4.50 1.77 -5.83
N LEU A 87 -4.21 1.74 -7.14
CA LEU A 87 -4.69 2.75 -8.10
C LEU A 87 -6.22 2.78 -8.21
N GLY A 88 -6.85 1.61 -8.25
CA GLY A 88 -8.32 1.49 -8.27
C GLY A 88 -8.98 2.09 -7.02
N SER A 89 -8.33 1.93 -5.86
CA SER A 89 -8.81 2.48 -4.59
C SER A 89 -8.77 4.01 -4.56
N HIS A 90 -7.80 4.64 -5.25
CA HIS A 90 -7.64 6.09 -5.32
C HIS A 90 -8.58 6.76 -6.34
N GLY A 91 -9.04 6.02 -7.35
CA GLY A 91 -9.91 6.54 -8.42
C GLY A 91 -11.35 6.88 -8.02
N GLY A 92 -11.83 6.41 -6.86
CA GLY A 92 -13.23 6.59 -6.43
C GLY A 92 -13.70 8.04 -6.29
N GLY A 93 -12.78 8.96 -5.96
CA GLY A 93 -13.08 10.39 -5.83
C GLY A 93 -13.30 11.12 -7.17
N TYR A 94 -12.81 10.56 -8.29
CA TYR A 94 -12.92 11.21 -9.61
C TYR A 94 -14.36 11.22 -10.12
N ARG A 95 -15.12 10.15 -9.89
CA ARG A 95 -16.51 9.97 -10.37
C ARG A 95 -17.53 10.87 -9.67
N ASN A 96 -17.19 11.45 -8.51
CA ASN A 96 -18.10 12.32 -7.76
C ASN A 96 -17.95 13.82 -8.08
N ARG A 97 -17.01 14.20 -8.95
CA ARG A 97 -16.73 15.61 -9.29
C ARG A 97 -17.88 16.26 -10.08
N ASP A 98 -18.57 15.46 -10.89
CA ASP A 98 -19.68 15.95 -11.73
C ASP A 98 -20.94 16.27 -10.91
N ARG A 99 -21.13 15.61 -9.76
CA ARG A 99 -22.27 15.91 -8.86
C ARG A 99 -22.14 17.27 -8.17
N ILE A 100 -20.91 17.69 -7.85
CA ILE A 100 -20.66 18.98 -7.18
C ILE A 100 -20.91 20.15 -8.14
N ARG A 101 -20.60 19.98 -9.44
CA ARG A 101 -20.88 21.01 -10.46
C ARG A 101 -22.37 21.23 -10.73
N ARG A 102 -23.22 20.21 -10.54
CA ARG A 102 -24.67 20.30 -10.82
C ARG A 102 -25.47 21.03 -9.74
N ASN A 103 -25.02 21.02 -8.48
CA ASN A 103 -25.72 21.68 -7.37
C ASN A 103 -25.35 23.17 -7.20
N ARG A 104 -24.55 23.73 -8.12
CA ARG A 104 -24.11 25.13 -8.14
C ARG A 104 -24.70 25.93 -9.32
N ARG A 105 -25.61 25.33 -10.09
CA ARG A 105 -26.44 26.00 -11.11
C ARG A 105 -27.89 25.89 -10.68
#